data_AF-C8PQ65-F1
#
_entry.id   AF-C8PQ65-F1
#
_cell.length_a   1.000
_cell.length_b   1.000
_cell.length_c   1.000
_cell.angle_alpha   90.00
_cell.angle_beta   90.00
_cell.angle_gamma   90.00
#
_symmetry.space_group_name_H-M   'P 1'
#
loop_
_entity.id
_entity.type
_entity.pdbx_description
1 polymer ?
#
loop_
_entity_poly.entity_id
_entity_poly.type
_entity_poly.pdbx_seq_one_letter_code
_entity_poly.pdbx_strand_id
1 'polypeptide(L)'
;MIEETERLHAQGYSWERLESLGLEYRFTAQYLQGKIETKEAYIEQLYRAIGQFAKRQETWFRRMAKNGIEIEWIDGNEAAQLTAEKIAGIEPLN
;
A
#
# COMPACT_ATOMS: atom_id res chain seq x y z
N MET A 1 3.57 -0.74 11.58
CA MET A 1 4.76 -0.73 10.71
C MET A 1 6.09 -0.58 11.45
N ILE A 2 6.40 0.54 12.12
CA ILE A 2 7.71 0.73 12.81
C ILE A 2 7.96 -0.38 13.84
N GLU A 3 7.11 -0.47 14.87
CA GLU A 3 7.26 -1.47 15.94
C GLU A 3 7.27 -2.92 15.42
N GLU A 4 6.50 -3.20 14.37
CA GLU A 4 6.48 -4.51 13.73
C GLU A 4 7.80 -4.83 13.04
N THR A 5 8.35 -3.87 12.30
CA THR A 5 9.63 -4.01 11.60
C THR A 5 10.78 -4.15 12.60
N GLU A 6 10.76 -3.40 13.71
CA GLU A 6 11.71 -3.57 14.81
C GLU A 6 11.64 -4.98 15.41
N ARG A 7 10.43 -5.48 15.71
CA ARG A 7 10.25 -6.85 16.21
C ARG A 7 10.77 -7.91 15.25
N LEU A 8 10.48 -7.77 13.95
CA LEU A 8 10.99 -8.68 12.93
C LEU A 8 12.53 -8.62 12.87
N HIS A 9 13.12 -7.43 12.89
CA HIS A 9 14.58 -7.34 12.90
C HIS A 9 15.18 -8.00 14.16
N ALA A 10 14.58 -7.78 15.33
CA ALA A 10 14.97 -8.43 16.58
C ALA A 10 14.83 -9.96 16.56
N GLN A 11 13.92 -10.50 15.73
CA GLN A 11 13.78 -11.94 15.49
C GLN A 11 14.83 -12.52 14.53
N GLY A 12 15.73 -11.69 13.99
CA GLY A 12 16.85 -12.11 13.14
C GLY A 12 16.64 -11.91 11.64
N TYR A 13 15.56 -11.26 11.21
CA TYR A 13 15.38 -10.91 9.80
C TYR A 13 16.38 -9.80 9.39
N SER A 14 17.15 -10.03 8.33
CA SER A 14 18.15 -9.05 7.88
C SER A 14 17.51 -7.78 7.32
N TRP A 15 18.23 -6.66 7.38
CA TRP A 15 17.79 -5.41 6.78
C TRP A 15 17.52 -5.55 5.28
N GLU A 16 18.39 -6.27 4.56
CA GLU A 16 18.20 -6.57 3.14
C GLU A 16 16.87 -7.29 2.88
N ARG A 17 16.54 -8.27 3.72
CA ARG A 17 15.26 -8.98 3.62
C ARG A 17 14.09 -8.02 3.81
N LEU A 18 14.11 -7.20 4.86
CA LEU A 18 13.04 -6.23 5.13
C LEU A 18 12.91 -5.20 3.99
N GLU A 19 14.03 -4.69 3.47
CA GLU A 19 14.03 -3.75 2.34
C GLU A 19 13.51 -4.35 1.02
N SER A 20 13.50 -5.68 0.91
CA SER A 20 12.96 -6.39 -0.26
C SER A 20 11.43 -6.59 -0.24
N LEU A 21 10.76 -6.48 0.92
CA LEU A 21 9.35 -6.89 1.08
C LEU A 21 8.32 -5.92 0.49
N GLY A 22 8.71 -4.69 0.20
CA GLY A 22 7.80 -3.67 -0.35
C GLY A 22 8.15 -2.28 0.13
N LEU A 23 7.38 -1.28 -0.30
CA LEU A 23 7.65 0.13 0.03
C LEU A 23 7.64 0.36 1.53
N GLU A 24 6.56 -0.01 2.22
CA GLU A 24 6.42 0.28 3.66
C GLU A 24 7.54 -0.34 4.50
N TYR A 25 7.85 -1.63 4.29
CA TYR A 25 8.96 -2.30 4.97
C TYR A 25 10.31 -1.68 4.62
N ARG A 26 10.55 -1.32 3.36
CA ARG A 26 11.79 -0.68 2.94
C ARG A 26 12.01 0.67 3.60
N PHE A 27 11.03 1.56 3.53
CA PHE A 27 11.15 2.88 4.14
C PHE A 27 11.24 2.78 5.66
N THR A 28 10.51 1.84 6.28
CA THR A 28 10.60 1.59 7.73
C THR A 28 11.99 1.06 8.11
N ALA A 29 12.52 0.09 7.37
CA ALA A 29 13.87 -0.45 7.59
C ALA A 29 14.95 0.63 7.42
N GLN A 30 14.83 1.50 6.40
CA GLN A 30 15.76 2.60 6.19
C GLN A 30 15.71 3.63 7.30
N TYR A 31 14.52 3.95 7.81
CA TYR A 31 14.34 4.81 8.98
C TYR A 31 15.01 4.21 10.23
N LEU A 32 14.74 2.93 10.52
CA LEU A 32 15.33 2.24 11.67
C LEU A 32 16.86 2.09 11.60
N GLN A 33 17.42 2.03 10.40
CA GLN A 33 18.88 2.05 10.17
C GLN A 33 19.49 3.46 10.25
N GLY A 34 18.69 4.51 10.44
CA GLY A 34 19.14 5.90 10.41
C GLY A 34 19.49 6.44 9.02
N LYS A 35 19.15 5.71 7.95
CA LYS A 35 19.31 6.19 6.55
C LYS A 35 18.30 7.29 6.20
N ILE A 36 17.17 7.33 6.91
CA ILE A 36 16.22 8.43 6.91
C ILE A 36 16.21 9.00 8.32
N GLU A 37 16.64 10.25 8.47
CA GLU A 37 17.00 10.82 9.78
C GLU A 37 15.79 11.11 10.67
N THR A 38 14.68 11.57 10.08
CA THR A 38 13.51 12.01 10.84
C THR A 38 12.28 11.21 10.49
N LYS A 39 11.36 11.12 11.47
CA LYS A 39 10.08 10.44 11.28
C LYS A 39 9.23 11.18 10.24
N GLU A 40 9.31 12.50 10.21
CA GLU A 40 8.63 13.37 9.25
C GLU A 40 9.11 13.09 7.83
N ALA A 41 10.43 13.00 7.61
CA ALA A 41 10.99 12.67 6.31
C ALA A 41 10.62 11.24 5.87
N TYR A 42 10.59 10.28 6.80
CA TYR A 42 10.12 8.91 6.53
C TYR A 42 8.67 8.90 6.04
N ILE A 43 7.77 9.60 6.73
CA ILE A 43 6.35 9.67 6.37
C ILE A 43 6.17 10.35 5.01
N GLU A 44 6.84 11.48 4.79
CA GLU A 44 6.73 12.26 3.54
C GLU A 44 7.21 11.44 2.32
N GLN A 45 8.38 10.81 2.45
CA GLN A 45 8.96 10.02 1.36
C GLN A 45 8.13 8.77 1.05
N LEU A 46 7.68 8.06 2.08
CA LEU A 46 6.82 6.89 1.90
C LEU A 46 5.48 7.28 1.24
N TYR A 47 4.84 8.36 1.69
CA TYR A 47 3.60 8.85 1.09
C TYR A 47 3.75 9.14 -0.40
N ARG A 48 4.81 9.86 -0.78
CA ARG A 48 5.11 10.15 -2.19
C ARG A 48 5.36 8.87 -3.00
N ALA A 49 6.10 7.92 -2.42
CA ALA A 49 6.39 6.64 -3.08
C ALA A 49 5.12 5.80 -3.31
N ILE A 50 4.20 5.77 -2.35
CA ILE A 50 2.89 5.11 -2.47
C ILE A 50 2.07 5.75 -3.59
N GLY A 51 1.97 7.08 -3.62
CA GLY A 51 1.24 7.80 -4.67
C GLY A 51 1.80 7.53 -6.08
N GLN A 52 3.12 7.54 -6.23
CA GLN A 52 3.77 7.19 -7.49
C GLN A 52 3.53 5.73 -7.88
N PHE A 53 3.54 4.82 -6.91
CA PHE A 53 3.26 3.41 -7.16
C PHE A 53 1.81 3.20 -7.63
N ALA A 54 0.84 3.81 -6.95
CA ALA A 54 -0.56 3.79 -7.35
C ALA A 54 -0.77 4.33 -8.78
N LYS A 55 -0.15 5.46 -9.13
CA LYS A 55 -0.20 6.01 -10.49
C LYS A 55 0.39 5.06 -11.54
N ARG A 56 1.47 4.35 -11.20
CA ARG A 56 2.07 3.33 -12.09
C ARG A 56 1.15 2.12 -12.26
N GLN A 57 0.50 1.66 -11.19
CA GLN A 57 -0.50 0.59 -11.26
C GLN A 57 -1.64 0.99 -12.20
N GLU A 58 -2.21 2.18 -12.02
CA GLU A 58 -3.27 2.70 -12.89
C GLU A 58 -2.83 2.75 -14.36
N THR A 59 -1.63 3.27 -14.63
CA THR A 59 -1.05 3.32 -15.98
C THR A 59 -0.92 1.91 -16.58
N TRP A 60 -0.50 0.93 -15.79
CA TRP A 60 -0.33 -0.45 -16.22
C TRP A 60 -1.67 -1.11 -16.58
N PHE A 61 -2.69 -0.96 -15.73
CA PHE A 61 -4.04 -1.47 -16.01
C PHE A 61 -4.66 -0.80 -17.25
N ARG A 62 -4.53 0.52 -17.40
CA ARG A 62 -4.99 1.23 -18.61
C ARG A 62 -4.30 0.69 -19.88
N ARG A 63 -2.99 0.39 -19.81
CA ARG A 63 -2.25 -0.21 -20.92
C ARG A 63 -2.75 -1.61 -21.26
N MET A 64 -3.07 -2.43 -20.26
CA MET A 64 -3.66 -3.76 -20.46
C MET A 64 -5.00 -3.67 -21.17
N ALA A 65 -5.90 -2.80 -20.70
CA ALA A 65 -7.18 -2.56 -21.34
C ALA A 65 -7.02 -2.12 -22.81
N LYS A 66 -6.10 -1.20 -23.06
CA LYS A 66 -5.76 -0.76 -24.43
C LYS A 66 -5.29 -1.92 -25.32
N ASN A 67 -4.62 -2.92 -24.75
CA ASN A 67 -4.11 -4.09 -25.46
C ASN A 67 -5.13 -5.24 -25.56
N GLY A 68 -6.42 -4.96 -25.31
CA GLY A 68 -7.51 -5.92 -25.51
C GLY A 68 -7.78 -6.83 -24.32
N ILE A 69 -7.17 -6.59 -23.15
CA ILE A 69 -7.56 -7.28 -21.92
C ILE A 69 -8.83 -6.62 -21.40
N GLU A 70 -9.92 -7.38 -21.31
CA GLU A 70 -11.16 -6.89 -20.71
C GLU A 70 -10.97 -6.70 -19.20
N ILE A 71 -11.25 -5.48 -18.72
CA ILE A 71 -11.16 -5.12 -17.30
C ILE A 71 -12.51 -4.53 -16.91
N GLU A 72 -13.18 -5.18 -15.96
CA GLU A 72 -14.36 -4.62 -15.31
C GLU A 72 -13.91 -3.60 -14.26
N TRP A 73 -14.09 -2.32 -14.55
CA TRP A 73 -13.70 -1.24 -13.65
C TRP A 73 -14.80 -1.02 -12.62
N ILE A 74 -14.43 -1.01 -11.34
CA ILE A 74 -15.32 -0.69 -10.24
C ILE A 74 -14.94 0.69 -9.71
N ASP A 75 -15.91 1.58 -9.52
CA ASP A 75 -15.66 2.85 -8.84
C ASP A 75 -15.32 2.57 -7.38
N GLY A 76 -14.14 3.02 -6.94
CA GLY A 76 -13.66 2.78 -5.58
C GLY A 76 -14.50 3.45 -4.49
N ASN A 77 -15.16 4.57 -4.78
CA ASN A 77 -16.07 5.24 -3.85
C ASN A 77 -17.38 4.46 -3.71
N GLU A 78 -17.91 3.97 -4.84
CA GLU A 78 -19.12 3.12 -4.83
C GLU A 78 -18.82 1.75 -4.19
N ALA A 79 -17.66 1.15 -4.47
CA ALA A 79 -17.23 -0.11 -3.87
C ALA A 79 -17.07 -0.03 -2.34
N ALA A 80 -16.55 1.08 -1.83
CA ALA A 80 -16.43 1.31 -0.39
C ALA A 80 -17.81 1.40 0.28
N GLN A 81 -18.77 2.06 -0.37
CA GLN A 81 -20.17 2.12 0.09
C GLN A 81 -20.84 0.74 0.06
N LEU A 82 -20.71 -0.02 -1.03
CA LEU A 82 -21.26 -1.37 -1.14
C LEU A 82 -20.68 -2.34 -0.10
N THR A 83 -19.40 -2.17 0.26
CA THR A 83 -18.77 -2.99 1.31
C THR A 83 -19.26 -2.58 2.70
N ALA A 84 -19.44 -1.28 2.95
CA ALA A 84 -20.02 -0.78 4.19
C ALA A 84 -21.49 -1.23 4.36
N GLU A 85 -22.28 -1.18 3.29
CA GLU A 85 -23.68 -1.64 3.26
C GLU A 85 -23.78 -3.16 3.48
N LYS A 86 -22.91 -3.96 2.85
CA LYS A 86 -22.83 -5.41 3.07
C LYS A 86 -22.37 -5.77 4.48
N ILE A 87 -21.50 -4.98 5.11
CA ILE A 87 -21.07 -5.15 6.50
C ILE A 87 -22.18 -4.71 7.48
N ALA A 88 -23.01 -3.72 7.11
CA ALA A 88 -24.17 -3.26 7.88
C ALA A 88 -25.39 -4.20 7.77
N GLY A 89 -25.47 -5.02 6.72
CA GLY A 89 -26.21 -6.28 6.67
C GLY A 89 -27.72 -6.22 6.90
N ILE A 90 -28.49 -5.36 6.21
CA ILE A 90 -29.97 -5.41 6.23
C ILE A 90 -30.49 -5.02 4.84
N GLU A 91 -31.29 -5.89 4.21
CA GLU A 91 -32.08 -5.55 3.00
C GLU A 91 -32.86 -4.25 3.25
N PRO A 92 -32.85 -3.25 2.34
CA PRO A 92 -33.92 -2.28 2.37
C PRO A 92 -35.22 -3.04 2.10
N LEU A 93 -36.02 -3.24 3.15
CA LEU A 93 -37.41 -3.65 3.02
C LEU A 93 -38.06 -2.68 2.01
N ASN A 94 -38.70 -3.27 0.99
CA ASN A 94 -39.44 -2.59 -0.07
C ASN A 94 -40.22 -1.35 0.41
#